data_AF-B3G1E2-F1
#
_entry.id   AF-B3G1E2-F1
#
_cell.length_a   1.000
_cell.length_b   1.000
_cell.length_c   1.000
_cell.angle_alpha   90.00
_cell.angle_beta   90.00
_cell.angle_gamma   90.00
#
_symmetry.space_group_name_H-M   'P 1'
#
loop_
_entity.id
_entity.type
_entity.pdbx_description
1 polymer ?
#
loop_
_entity_poly.entity_id
_entity_poly.type
_entity_poly.pdbx_seq_one_letter_code
_entity_poly.pdbx_strand_id
1 'polypeptide(L)'
;MKRQAWRNTAGAAIFGRCSRKAQVVQVLGLVFALAGCAGQVEPEPRTVRVDVPIAVPCRAPAVEVPAWAAAGLRKGDDLQTKVRALLAERRQRIGYEAQLLVANRACQN
;
A
#
# COMPACT_ATOMS: atom_id res chain seq x y z
N MET A 1 -51.04 15.91 4.62
CA MET A 1 -51.96 15.97 3.46
C MET A 1 -51.19 16.01 2.13
N LYS A 2 -50.85 14.87 1.50
CA LYS A 2 -50.56 14.66 0.04
C LYS A 2 -49.82 13.32 -0.22
N ARG A 3 -50.43 12.19 0.15
CA ARG A 3 -49.99 10.81 -0.24
C ARG A 3 -51.16 10.01 -0.83
N GLN A 4 -51.98 10.63 -1.67
CA GLN A 4 -53.20 10.00 -2.22
C GLN A 4 -53.36 10.17 -3.75
N ALA A 5 -52.36 10.71 -4.45
CA ALA A 5 -52.48 11.00 -5.89
C ALA A 5 -51.90 9.91 -6.82
N TRP A 6 -51.49 8.74 -6.31
CA TRP A 6 -50.83 7.71 -7.14
C TRP A 6 -51.48 6.32 -7.10
N ARG A 7 -52.71 6.22 -6.56
CA ARG A 7 -53.42 4.93 -6.42
C ARG A 7 -54.37 4.57 -7.58
N ASN A 8 -54.42 5.36 -8.65
CA ASN A 8 -55.47 5.23 -9.67
C ASN A 8 -54.98 4.92 -11.10
N THR A 9 -53.77 4.37 -11.28
CA THR A 9 -53.30 3.87 -12.59
C THR A 9 -53.11 2.35 -12.65
N ALA A 10 -53.36 1.63 -11.56
CA ALA A 10 -53.22 0.16 -11.50
C ALA A 10 -54.58 -0.56 -11.53
N GLY A 11 -55.49 -0.12 -12.39
CA GLY A 11 -56.87 -0.63 -12.43
C GLY A 11 -57.48 -0.75 -13.81
N ALA A 12 -56.67 -0.86 -14.86
CA ALA A 12 -57.17 -1.05 -16.22
C ALA A 12 -56.59 -2.33 -16.84
N ALA A 13 -57.49 -3.28 -17.08
CA ALA A 13 -57.36 -4.41 -18.01
C ALA A 13 -56.51 -5.61 -17.58
N ILE A 14 -56.92 -6.31 -16.52
CA ILE A 14 -56.72 -7.77 -16.40
C ILE A 14 -58.08 -8.46 -16.51
N PHE A 15 -58.77 -8.28 -17.65
CA PHE A 15 -59.77 -9.24 -18.12
C PHE A 15 -60.13 -9.00 -19.59
N GLY A 16 -59.12 -8.84 -20.44
CA GLY A 16 -59.31 -8.97 -21.88
C GLY A 16 -58.95 -10.39 -22.26
N ARG A 17 -59.86 -11.13 -22.91
CA ARG A 17 -59.61 -12.43 -23.52
C ARG A 17 -58.47 -12.31 -24.54
N CYS A 18 -57.23 -12.36 -24.07
CA CYS A 18 -56.05 -12.38 -24.92
C CYS A 18 -56.10 -13.69 -25.70
N SER A 19 -56.08 -13.58 -27.04
CA SER A 19 -55.91 -14.72 -27.94
C SER A 19 -54.80 -15.63 -27.40
N ARG A 20 -54.98 -16.97 -27.47
CA ARG A 20 -53.95 -17.94 -27.04
C ARG A 20 -52.55 -17.57 -27.54
N LYS A 21 -52.45 -16.95 -28.73
CA LYS A 21 -51.20 -16.46 -29.30
C LYS A 21 -50.52 -15.36 -28.47
N ALA A 22 -51.27 -14.39 -27.95
CA ALA A 22 -50.72 -13.29 -27.13
C ALA A 22 -50.25 -13.78 -25.75
N GLN A 23 -50.99 -14.70 -25.14
CA GLN A 23 -50.59 -15.32 -23.88
C GLN A 23 -49.33 -16.18 -24.04
N VAL A 24 -49.20 -16.92 -25.14
CA VAL A 24 -47.99 -17.69 -25.45
C VAL A 24 -46.79 -16.75 -25.65
N VAL A 25 -46.93 -15.66 -26.39
CA VAL A 25 -45.84 -14.69 -26.62
C VAL A 25 -45.39 -14.03 -25.30
N GLN A 26 -46.33 -13.69 -24.41
CA GLN A 26 -46.00 -13.09 -23.12
C GLN A 26 -45.28 -14.06 -22.18
N VAL A 27 -45.73 -15.32 -22.13
CA VAL A 27 -45.05 -16.37 -21.35
C VAL A 27 -43.67 -16.65 -21.93
N LEU A 28 -43.54 -16.73 -23.26
CA LEU A 28 -42.25 -16.96 -23.91
C LEU A 28 -41.26 -15.82 -23.61
N GLY A 29 -41.71 -14.56 -23.71
CA GLY A 29 -40.89 -13.39 -23.40
C GLY A 29 -40.42 -13.35 -21.95
N LEU A 30 -41.28 -13.74 -21.00
CA LEU A 30 -40.92 -13.83 -19.59
C LEU A 30 -39.85 -14.92 -19.34
N VAL A 31 -40.00 -16.08 -20.00
CA VAL A 31 -39.04 -17.19 -19.89
C VAL A 31 -37.67 -16.79 -20.44
N PHE A 32 -37.62 -16.11 -21.60
CA PHE A 32 -36.36 -15.62 -22.17
C PHE A 32 -35.68 -14.56 -21.30
N ALA A 33 -36.44 -13.65 -20.69
CA ALA A 33 -35.90 -12.64 -19.79
C ALA A 33 -35.28 -13.27 -18.52
N LEU A 34 -35.94 -14.29 -17.95
CA LEU A 34 -35.43 -15.01 -16.77
C LEU A 34 -34.20 -15.88 -17.09
N ALA A 35 -34.15 -16.48 -18.28
CA ALA A 35 -32.99 -17.26 -18.74
C ALA A 35 -31.72 -16.41 -18.89
N GLY A 36 -31.85 -15.13 -19.27
CA GLY A 36 -30.73 -14.19 -19.36
C GLY A 36 -30.06 -13.88 -18.02
N CYS A 37 -30.81 -13.87 -16.92
CA CYS A 37 -30.26 -13.67 -15.57
C CYS A 37 -29.58 -14.92 -15.00
N ALA A 38 -30.01 -16.13 -15.39
CA ALA A 38 -29.41 -17.38 -14.94
C ALA A 38 -28.15 -17.79 -15.74
N GLY A 39 -27.92 -17.18 -16.91
CA GLY A 39 -26.79 -17.47 -17.80
C GLY A 39 -25.53 -16.63 -17.54
N GLN A 40 -25.47 -15.84 -16.46
CA GLN A 40 -24.26 -15.09 -16.15
C GLN A 40 -23.20 -16.08 -15.62
N VAL A 41 -22.36 -16.56 -16.54
CA VAL A 41 -21.19 -17.36 -16.24
C VAL A 41 -20.24 -16.48 -15.44
N GLU A 42 -19.92 -16.90 -14.22
CA GLU A 42 -18.94 -16.21 -13.40
C GLU A 42 -17.58 -16.31 -14.11
N PRO A 43 -16.93 -15.18 -14.47
CA PRO A 43 -15.68 -15.22 -15.21
C PRO A 43 -14.65 -16.01 -14.40
N GLU A 44 -13.98 -16.97 -15.04
CA GLU A 44 -12.97 -17.82 -14.41
C GLU A 44 -11.95 -16.94 -13.67
N PRO A 45 -11.75 -17.14 -12.35
CA PRO A 45 -10.94 -16.24 -11.54
C PRO A 45 -9.50 -16.30 -12.02
N ARG A 46 -9.09 -15.28 -12.78
CA ARG A 46 -7.70 -15.09 -13.18
C ARG A 46 -6.91 -14.70 -11.93
N THR A 47 -6.29 -15.69 -11.29
CA THR A 47 -5.41 -15.46 -10.14
C THR A 47 -4.18 -14.69 -10.61
N VAL A 48 -4.20 -13.38 -10.39
CA VAL A 48 -3.04 -12.52 -10.63
C VAL A 48 -2.06 -12.75 -9.48
N ARG A 49 -0.83 -13.14 -9.79
CA ARG A 49 0.25 -13.09 -8.80
C ARG A 49 0.56 -11.63 -8.50
N VAL A 50 0.39 -11.26 -7.23
CA VAL A 50 0.77 -9.95 -6.69
C VAL A 50 2.02 -10.16 -5.86
N ASP A 51 3.12 -9.55 -6.29
CA ASP A 51 4.32 -9.50 -5.47
C ASP A 51 4.09 -8.47 -4.35
N VAL A 52 4.00 -8.96 -3.11
CA VAL A 52 3.90 -8.11 -1.93
C VAL A 52 5.31 -7.65 -1.56
N PRO A 53 5.62 -6.35 -1.59
CA PRO A 53 6.92 -5.86 -1.15
C PRO A 53 7.08 -6.16 0.34
N ILE A 54 8.09 -6.96 0.68
CA ILE A 54 8.49 -7.20 2.06
C ILE A 54 9.55 -6.18 2.47
N ALA A 55 9.49 -5.69 3.70
CA ALA A 55 10.51 -4.79 4.25
C ALA A 55 11.84 -5.56 4.35
N VAL A 56 12.80 -5.20 3.50
CA VAL A 56 14.15 -5.75 3.56
C VAL A 56 14.98 -4.98 4.59
N PRO A 57 15.81 -5.64 5.40
CA PRO A 57 16.71 -4.95 6.30
C PRO A 57 17.73 -4.15 5.48
N CYS A 58 17.98 -2.90 5.88
CA CYS A 58 18.98 -2.07 5.22
C CYS A 58 20.37 -2.70 5.36
N ARG A 59 21.14 -2.73 4.26
CA ARG A 59 22.54 -3.14 4.22
C ARG A 59 23.43 -1.91 4.05
N ALA A 60 23.55 -1.11 5.11
CA ALA A 60 24.53 -0.03 5.13
C ALA A 60 25.96 -0.60 5.15
N PRO A 61 26.93 0.08 4.51
CA PRO A 61 28.34 -0.29 4.65
C PRO A 61 28.81 -0.13 6.10
N ALA A 62 29.67 -1.04 6.55
CA ALA A 62 30.32 -0.92 7.86
C ALA A 62 31.29 0.28 7.84
N VAL A 63 31.15 1.18 8.80
CA VAL A 63 32.07 2.31 8.98
C VAL A 63 33.14 1.89 9.99
N GLU A 64 34.39 1.85 9.55
CA GLU A 64 35.52 1.43 10.38
C GLU A 64 35.83 2.46 11.48
N VAL A 65 36.10 1.98 12.69
CA VAL A 65 36.50 2.83 13.81
C VAL A 65 37.95 3.27 13.61
N PRO A 66 38.25 4.57 13.56
CA PRO A 66 39.61 5.03 13.36
C PRO A 66 40.46 4.81 14.62
N ALA A 67 41.78 4.72 14.43
CA ALA A 67 42.72 4.81 15.53
C ALA A 67 42.66 6.21 16.17
N TRP A 68 42.01 6.31 17.32
CA TRP A 68 41.80 7.56 18.03
C TRP A 68 43.12 8.17 18.51
N ALA A 69 43.35 9.44 18.15
CA ALA A 69 44.61 10.12 18.46
C ALA A 69 44.88 10.22 19.98
N ALA A 70 43.85 10.24 20.84
CA ALA A 70 44.04 10.28 22.29
C ALA A 70 44.27 8.90 22.94
N ALA A 71 44.13 7.78 22.19
CA ALA A 71 44.20 6.43 22.77
C ALA A 71 45.55 6.12 23.44
N GLY A 72 46.64 6.77 22.99
CA GLY A 72 47.97 6.60 23.56
C GLY A 72 48.35 7.58 24.68
N LEU A 73 47.48 8.54 25.04
CA LEU A 73 47.82 9.55 26.04
C LEU A 73 47.97 8.96 27.44
N ARG A 74 49.01 9.40 28.15
CA ARG A 74 49.32 9.02 29.52
C ARG A 74 49.11 10.20 30.46
N LYS A 75 48.87 9.90 31.75
CA LYS A 75 48.67 10.93 32.78
C LYS A 75 49.87 11.87 32.90
N GLY A 76 51.10 11.35 32.75
CA GLY A 76 52.35 12.11 32.85
C GLY A 76 52.71 12.94 31.62
N ASP A 77 51.99 12.81 30.50
CA ASP A 77 52.31 13.56 29.29
C ASP A 77 52.10 15.07 29.51
N ASP A 78 52.92 15.87 28.84
CA ASP A 78 52.83 17.32 28.91
C ASP A 78 51.50 17.83 28.33
N LEU A 79 51.14 19.06 28.73
CA LEU A 79 49.89 19.66 28.31
C LEU A 79 49.81 19.89 26.79
N GLN A 80 50.93 20.25 26.14
CA GLN A 80 50.94 20.51 24.70
C GLN A 80 50.69 19.23 23.90
N THR A 81 51.29 18.10 24.32
CA THR A 81 51.04 16.78 23.73
C THR A 81 49.58 16.38 23.88
N LYS A 82 48.99 16.57 25.07
CA LYS A 82 47.56 16.29 25.31
C LYS A 82 46.65 17.13 24.42
N VAL A 83 46.87 18.45 24.39
CA VAL A 83 46.04 19.37 23.60
C VAL A 83 46.14 19.05 22.10
N ARG A 84 47.35 18.75 21.60
CA ARG A 84 47.55 18.38 20.20
C ARG A 84 46.80 17.09 19.83
N ALA A 85 46.91 16.06 20.67
CA ALA A 85 46.22 14.79 20.46
C ALA A 85 44.69 14.96 20.48
N LEU A 86 44.16 15.73 21.44
CA LEU A 86 42.71 15.99 21.54
C LEU A 86 42.18 16.84 20.37
N LEU A 87 42.93 17.83 19.88
CA LEU A 87 42.54 18.61 18.69
C LEU A 87 42.58 17.78 17.41
N ALA A 88 43.50 16.82 17.31
CA ALA A 88 43.54 15.86 16.22
C ALA A 88 42.33 14.91 16.30
N GLU A 89 42.06 14.34 17.47
CA GLU A 89 40.91 13.45 17.67
C GLU A 89 39.58 14.14 17.41
N ARG A 90 39.43 15.41 17.83
CA ARG A 90 38.21 16.18 17.54
C ARG A 90 37.91 16.22 16.04
N ARG A 91 38.93 16.38 15.19
CA ARG A 91 38.75 16.34 13.73
C ARG A 91 38.43 14.93 13.24
N GLN A 92 39.05 13.90 13.82
CA GLN A 92 38.71 12.51 13.51
C GLN A 92 37.23 12.20 13.82
N ARG A 93 36.72 12.64 14.97
CA ARG A 93 35.30 12.44 15.36
C ARG A 93 34.34 13.12 14.41
N ILE A 94 34.61 14.35 13.99
CA ILE A 94 33.80 15.07 12.99
C ILE A 94 33.73 14.27 11.68
N GLY A 95 34.86 13.73 11.21
CA GLY A 95 34.90 12.90 10.00
C GLY A 95 34.13 11.59 10.16
N TYR A 96 34.30 10.91 11.30
CA TYR A 96 33.62 9.66 11.60
C TYR A 96 32.09 9.84 11.73
N GLU A 97 31.64 10.90 12.40
CA GLU A 97 30.22 11.26 12.48
C GLU A 97 29.62 11.54 11.09
N ALA A 98 30.36 12.23 10.22
CA ALA A 98 29.92 12.46 8.85
C ALA A 98 29.75 11.14 8.07
N GLN A 99 30.69 10.19 8.21
CA GLN A 99 30.59 8.87 7.59
C GLN A 99 29.40 8.07 8.14
N LEU A 100 29.18 8.08 9.45
CA LEU A 100 28.04 7.43 10.09
C LEU A 100 26.70 8.03 9.60
N LEU A 101 26.61 9.36 9.48
CA LEU A 101 25.42 10.02 8.95
C LEU A 101 25.13 9.61 7.50
N VAL A 102 26.16 9.48 6.67
CA VAL A 102 26.01 8.99 5.29
C VAL A 102 25.53 7.54 5.28
N ALA A 103 26.14 6.66 6.07
CA ALA A 103 25.73 5.26 6.18
C ALA A 103 24.28 5.12 6.67
N ASN A 104 23.85 5.97 7.61
CA ASN A 104 22.47 5.98 8.10
C ASN A 104 21.48 6.47 7.03
N ARG A 105 21.80 7.57 6.33
CA ARG A 105 20.95 8.11 5.25
C ARG A 105 20.74 7.13 4.11
N ALA A 106 21.71 6.26 3.83
CA ALA A 106 21.55 5.20 2.83
C ALA A 106 20.37 4.25 3.14
N CYS A 107 19.90 4.23 4.39
CA CYS A 107 18.80 3.38 4.87
C CYS A 107 17.46 4.11 5.07
N GLN A 108 17.39 5.42 4.80
CA GLN A 108 16.21 6.23 5.13
C GLN A 108 15.20 6.37 3.98
N ASN A 109 15.32 5.56 2.92
CA ASN A 109 14.40 5.54 1.78
C ASN A 109 13.76 4.18 1.60
#